data_AF-A0A531LYI3-F1
#
_entry.id   AF-A0A531LYI3-F1
#
_cell.length_a   1.000
_cell.length_b   1.000
_cell.length_c   1.000
_cell.angle_alpha   90.00
_cell.angle_beta   90.00
_cell.angle_gamma   90.00
#
_symmetry.space_group_name_H-M   'P 1'
#
loop_
_entity.id
_entity.type
_entity.pdbx_description
1 polymer ?
#
loop_
_entity_poly.entity_id
_entity_poly.type
_entity_poly.pdbx_seq_one_letter_code
_entity_poly.pdbx_strand_id
1 'polypeptide(L)'
;ERQAVWDELNGLDRFVARKKIVELMEAGGFLDKIEPHRHTVPHGDRGGVPIEPFLTDQWYVNAAELAKPAIASVREGRTNFVPKNWEKTYYDWMENIQPWCISRQLWWGHQIPAWYGPDGRVFVEKTEEEALAAAIEY
;
A
#
# COMPACT_ATOMS: atom_id res chain seq x y z
N GLU A 1 29.34 -19.33 0.68
CA GLU A 1 29.60 -17.90 1.02
C GLU A 1 28.33 -17.07 1.11
N ARG A 2 27.59 -16.81 0.01
CA ARG A 2 26.32 -16.03 0.08
C ARG A 2 25.27 -16.57 1.05
N GLN A 3 25.07 -17.89 1.09
CA GLN A 3 24.09 -18.51 1.98
C GLN A 3 24.42 -18.29 3.46
N ALA A 4 25.70 -18.36 3.84
CA ALA A 4 26.13 -18.15 5.23
C ALA A 4 25.82 -16.72 5.70
N VAL A 5 26.06 -15.72 4.84
CA VAL A 5 25.70 -14.32 5.12
C VAL A 5 24.19 -14.15 5.27
N TRP A 6 23.39 -14.85 4.45
CA TRP A 6 21.94 -14.82 4.56
C TRP A 6 21.46 -15.45 5.87
N ASP A 7 21.98 -16.62 6.24
CA ASP A 7 21.62 -17.31 7.47
C ASP A 7 21.93 -16.47 8.71
N GLU A 8 22.98 -15.66 8.64
CA GLU A 8 23.40 -14.72 9.67
C GLU A 8 22.53 -13.46 9.81
N LEU A 9 21.74 -13.12 8.79
CA LEU A 9 20.87 -11.94 8.75
C LEU A 9 19.39 -12.30 8.88
N ASN A 10 19.01 -13.50 8.46
CA ASN A 10 17.64 -13.96 8.44
C ASN A 10 17.05 -14.02 9.85
N GLY A 11 15.83 -13.49 10.01
CA GLY A 11 15.12 -13.44 11.29
C GLY A 11 15.58 -12.34 12.26
N LEU A 12 16.59 -11.54 11.90
CA LEU A 12 16.97 -10.37 12.70
C LEU A 12 15.97 -9.23 12.53
N ASP A 13 15.79 -8.44 13.59
CA ASP A 13 15.16 -7.13 13.47
C ASP A 13 15.93 -6.26 12.48
N ARG A 14 15.20 -5.51 11.65
CA ARG A 14 15.77 -4.70 10.58
C ARG A 14 16.85 -3.71 11.02
N PHE A 15 16.78 -3.15 12.23
CA PHE A 15 17.78 -2.20 12.72
C PHE A 15 19.05 -2.92 13.16
N VAL A 16 18.91 -4.13 13.71
CA VAL A 16 20.04 -5.01 14.03
C VAL A 16 20.71 -5.48 12.74
N ALA A 17 19.91 -5.96 11.77
CA ALA A 17 20.40 -6.38 10.46
C ALA A 17 21.14 -5.25 9.74
N ARG A 18 20.61 -4.02 9.77
CA ARG A 18 21.26 -2.85 9.16
C ARG A 18 22.66 -2.60 9.71
N LYS A 19 22.85 -2.68 11.04
CA LYS A 19 24.18 -2.51 11.65
C LYS A 19 25.14 -3.62 11.23
N LYS A 20 24.67 -4.87 11.27
CA LYS A 20 25.47 -6.04 10.86
C LYS A 20 25.89 -5.98 9.39
N ILE A 21 25.01 -5.49 8.50
CA ILE A 21 25.35 -5.28 7.09
C ILE A 21 26.51 -4.28 6.95
N VAL A 22 26.51 -3.18 7.72
CA VAL A 22 27.62 -2.21 7.69
C VAL A 22 28.94 -2.86 8.12
N GLU A 23 28.93 -3.64 9.20
CA GLU A 23 30.11 -4.38 9.69
C GLU A 23 30.66 -5.37 8.64
N LEU A 24 29.76 -6.10 7.96
CA LEU A 24 30.13 -7.03 6.88
C LEU A 24 30.74 -6.29 5.67
N MET A 25 30.20 -5.13 5.32
CA MET A 25 30.73 -4.30 4.22
C MET A 25 32.11 -3.74 4.57
N GLU A 26 32.33 -3.33 5.82
CA GLU A 26 33.64 -2.87 6.31
C GLU A 26 34.67 -4.01 6.30
N ALA A 27 34.32 -5.16 6.86
CA ALA A 27 35.20 -6.33 6.89
C ALA A 27 35.57 -6.85 5.48
N GLY A 28 34.65 -6.70 4.53
CA GLY A 28 34.87 -7.05 3.12
C GLY A 28 35.64 -6.00 2.31
N GLY A 29 35.91 -4.82 2.87
CA GLY A 29 36.55 -3.71 2.15
C GLY A 29 35.65 -3.03 1.11
N PHE A 30 34.33 -3.18 1.23
CA PHE A 30 33.33 -2.59 0.34
C PHE A 30 32.76 -1.25 0.85
N LEU A 31 33.12 -0.86 2.08
CA LEU A 31 32.68 0.38 2.70
C LEU A 31 33.68 1.52 2.39
N ASP A 32 33.24 2.51 1.63
CA ASP A 32 34.04 3.71 1.34
C ASP A 32 33.97 4.75 2.48
N LYS A 33 32.77 5.17 2.87
CA LYS A 33 32.56 6.17 3.93
C LYS A 33 31.21 6.02 4.65
N ILE A 34 31.15 6.53 5.88
CA ILE A 34 29.91 6.70 6.65
C ILE A 34 29.76 8.20 6.99
N GLU A 35 28.62 8.79 6.63
CA GLU A 35 28.33 10.20 6.93
C GLU A 35 26.91 10.39 7.46
N PRO A 36 26.69 11.34 8.40
CA PRO A 36 25.35 11.67 8.87
C PRO A 36 24.50 12.22 7.72
N HIS A 37 23.35 11.60 7.46
CA HIS A 37 22.43 12.02 6.40
C HIS A 37 21.03 12.30 6.96
N ARG A 38 20.62 13.58 6.93
CA ARG A 38 19.27 13.97 7.30
C ARG A 38 18.35 13.84 6.09
N HIS A 39 17.30 13.03 6.24
CA HIS A 39 16.26 12.84 5.24
C HIS A 39 14.90 12.67 5.90
N THR A 40 13.84 12.72 5.11
CA THR A 40 12.47 12.49 5.57
C THR A 40 12.15 11.00 5.53
N VAL A 41 11.67 10.45 6.64
CA VAL A 41 11.22 9.05 6.74
C VAL A 41 9.72 9.03 7.00
N PRO A 42 8.93 8.30 6.20
CA PRO A 42 7.50 8.14 6.46
C PRO A 42 7.28 7.23 7.67
N HIS A 43 6.33 7.60 8.53
CA HIS A 43 5.96 6.84 9.72
C HIS A 43 4.45 6.55 9.70
N GLY A 44 4.06 5.41 10.25
CA GLY A 44 2.66 5.07 10.42
C GLY A 44 1.99 6.02 11.40
N ASP A 45 0.90 6.66 10.99
CA ASP A 45 0.19 7.68 11.78
C ASP A 45 -0.18 7.20 13.20
N ARG A 46 -0.63 5.96 13.34
CA ARG A 46 -1.05 5.40 14.65
C ARG A 46 0.09 4.83 15.49
N GLY A 47 1.06 4.18 14.85
CA GLY A 47 2.10 3.43 15.53
C GLY A 47 3.43 4.18 15.68
N GLY A 48 3.63 5.26 14.93
CA GLY A 48 4.89 6.00 14.89
C GLY A 48 6.08 5.20 14.36
N VAL A 49 5.87 3.99 13.83
CA VAL A 49 6.93 3.12 13.31
C VAL A 49 7.25 3.50 11.86
N PRO A 50 8.53 3.52 11.44
CA PRO A 50 8.90 3.72 10.04
C PRO A 50 8.19 2.74 9.10
N ILE A 51 7.63 3.26 8.01
CA ILE A 51 6.95 2.46 6.98
C ILE A 51 7.99 1.93 5.99
N GLU A 52 7.85 0.66 5.63
CA GLU A 52 8.69 0.01 4.62
C GLU A 52 7.82 -0.49 3.46
N PRO A 53 8.22 -0.27 2.20
CA PRO A 53 7.54 -0.85 1.06
C PRO A 53 7.66 -2.37 1.08
N PHE A 54 6.52 -3.07 0.95
CA PHE A 54 6.48 -4.51 0.87
C PHE A 54 5.46 -4.95 -0.19
N LEU A 55 5.89 -5.80 -1.12
CA LEU A 55 5.04 -6.26 -2.21
C LEU A 55 4.14 -7.39 -1.71
N THR A 56 2.83 -7.15 -1.76
CA THR A 56 1.79 -8.11 -1.41
C THR A 56 0.61 -7.92 -2.34
N ASP A 57 -0.13 -9.01 -2.57
CA ASP A 57 -1.40 -8.93 -3.27
C ASP A 57 -2.42 -8.20 -2.39
N GLN A 58 -3.06 -7.17 -2.95
CA GLN A 58 -3.98 -6.29 -2.25
C GLN A 58 -5.14 -5.91 -3.18
N TRP A 59 -6.26 -5.52 -2.58
CA TRP A 59 -7.44 -5.05 -3.30
C TRP A 59 -7.35 -3.56 -3.56
N TYR A 60 -7.50 -3.19 -4.83
CA TYR A 60 -7.48 -1.80 -5.28
C TYR A 60 -8.77 -1.44 -5.98
N VAL A 61 -9.15 -0.18 -5.82
CA VAL A 61 -10.22 0.43 -6.61
C VAL A 61 -9.60 1.33 -7.67
N ASN A 62 -10.18 1.32 -8.87
CA ASN A 62 -9.84 2.28 -9.93
C ASN A 62 -10.36 3.68 -9.55
N ALA A 63 -9.58 4.38 -8.73
CA ALA A 63 -9.92 5.69 -8.22
C ALA A 63 -10.02 6.74 -9.33
N ALA A 64 -9.26 6.60 -10.42
CA ALA A 64 -9.33 7.50 -11.57
C ALA A 64 -10.70 7.46 -12.25
N GLU A 65 -11.33 6.28 -12.35
CA GLU A 65 -12.70 6.17 -12.85
C GLU A 65 -13.71 6.84 -11.92
N LEU A 66 -13.60 6.57 -10.62
CA LEU A 66 -14.49 7.15 -9.60
C LEU A 66 -14.35 8.67 -9.48
N ALA A 67 -13.16 9.22 -9.79
CA ALA A 67 -12.90 10.65 -9.72
C ALA A 67 -13.66 11.45 -10.79
N LYS A 68 -13.93 10.87 -11.97
CA LYS A 68 -14.57 11.57 -13.09
C LYS A 68 -15.91 12.25 -12.72
N PRO A 69 -16.93 11.54 -12.18
CA PRO A 69 -18.20 12.18 -11.83
C PRO A 69 -18.07 13.20 -10.70
N ALA A 70 -17.11 13.01 -9.79
CA ALA A 70 -16.85 13.94 -8.70
C ALA A 70 -16.23 15.25 -9.20
N ILE A 71 -15.21 15.17 -10.07
CA ILE A 71 -14.61 16.33 -10.74
C ILE A 71 -15.65 17.09 -11.56
N ALA A 72 -16.48 16.37 -12.33
CA ALA A 72 -17.55 16.97 -13.14
C ALA A 72 -18.54 17.76 -12.28
N SER A 73 -18.96 17.22 -11.12
CA SER A 73 -19.88 17.90 -10.20
C SER A 73 -19.37 19.27 -9.74
N VAL A 74 -18.07 19.40 -9.49
CA VAL A 74 -17.46 20.66 -9.07
C VAL A 74 -17.33 21.61 -10.26
N ARG A 75 -16.85 21.11 -11.42
CA ARG A 75 -16.71 21.92 -12.64
C ARG A 75 -18.05 22.48 -13.15
N GLU A 76 -19.12 21.72 -13.00
CA GLU A 76 -20.49 22.11 -13.38
C GLU A 76 -21.17 23.01 -12.34
N GLY A 77 -20.53 23.26 -11.18
CA GLY A 77 -21.09 24.08 -10.10
C GLY A 77 -22.22 23.41 -9.31
N ARG A 78 -22.45 22.10 -9.50
CA ARG A 78 -23.38 21.31 -8.67
C ARG A 78 -22.85 21.18 -7.24
N THR A 79 -21.53 21.12 -7.08
CA THR A 79 -20.81 21.17 -5.81
C THR A 79 -19.95 22.42 -5.77
N ASN A 80 -20.07 23.22 -4.71
CA ASN A 80 -19.32 24.48 -4.57
C ASN A 80 -18.42 24.44 -3.33
N PHE A 81 -17.17 24.84 -3.47
CA PHE A 81 -16.24 24.96 -2.34
C PHE A 81 -16.31 26.35 -1.72
N VAL A 82 -16.27 26.39 -0.38
CA VAL A 82 -16.15 27.63 0.39
C VAL A 82 -14.98 27.49 1.37
N PRO A 83 -13.91 28.31 1.24
CA PRO A 83 -13.66 29.30 0.19
C PRO A 83 -13.33 28.68 -1.19
N LYS A 84 -13.54 29.45 -2.28
CA LYS A 84 -13.45 28.96 -3.67
C LYS A 84 -12.07 28.45 -4.08
N ASN A 85 -11.00 28.97 -3.48
CA ASN A 85 -9.62 28.55 -3.78
C ASN A 85 -9.35 27.06 -3.51
N TRP A 86 -10.17 26.39 -2.69
CA TRP A 86 -10.06 24.94 -2.45
C TRP A 86 -10.38 24.09 -3.68
N GLU A 87 -11.09 24.62 -4.68
CA GLU A 87 -11.29 23.94 -5.97
C GLU A 87 -9.95 23.55 -6.61
N LYS A 88 -8.95 24.44 -6.54
CA LYS A 88 -7.63 24.17 -7.10
C LYS A 88 -6.98 22.96 -6.43
N THR A 89 -6.90 22.96 -5.09
CA THR A 89 -6.33 21.84 -4.32
C THR A 89 -7.08 20.54 -4.58
N TYR A 90 -8.41 20.62 -4.69
CA TYR A 90 -9.24 19.48 -5.03
C TYR A 90 -8.92 18.93 -6.42
N TYR A 91 -8.82 19.78 -7.44
CA TYR A 91 -8.46 19.34 -8.80
C TYR A 91 -7.05 18.77 -8.86
N ASP A 92 -6.07 19.44 -8.23
CA ASP A 92 -4.69 18.98 -8.16
C ASP A 92 -4.61 17.55 -7.56
N TRP A 93 -5.45 17.24 -6.56
CA TRP A 93 -5.52 15.90 -5.97
C TRP A 93 -6.28 14.89 -6.84
N MET A 94 -7.47 15.26 -7.31
CA MET A 94 -8.37 14.35 -8.04
C MET A 94 -7.86 14.00 -9.43
N GLU A 95 -7.20 14.94 -10.12
CA GLU A 95 -6.64 14.71 -11.46
C GLU A 95 -5.37 13.85 -11.41
N ASN A 96 -4.66 13.83 -10.28
CA ASN A 96 -3.46 13.01 -10.04
C ASN A 96 -3.72 11.80 -9.14
N ILE A 97 -4.99 11.42 -8.93
CA ILE A 97 -5.38 10.39 -7.97
C ILE A 97 -4.76 9.04 -8.33
N GLN A 98 -4.22 8.35 -7.32
CA GLN A 98 -3.60 7.04 -7.46
C GLN A 98 -4.61 5.92 -7.16
N PRO A 99 -4.40 4.69 -7.66
CA PRO A 99 -5.22 3.54 -7.29
C PRO A 99 -5.35 3.41 -5.77
N TRP A 100 -6.58 3.27 -5.29
CA TRP A 100 -6.85 3.26 -3.86
C TRP A 100 -6.80 1.83 -3.32
N CYS A 101 -5.78 1.52 -2.52
CA CYS A 101 -5.72 0.28 -1.77
C CYS A 101 -6.80 0.27 -0.68
N ILE A 102 -7.75 -0.64 -0.78
CA ILE A 102 -8.89 -0.76 0.15
C ILE A 102 -8.73 -1.91 1.15
N SER A 103 -7.92 -2.93 0.83
CA SER A 103 -7.66 -4.03 1.76
C SER A 103 -6.78 -3.60 2.93
N ARG A 104 -7.03 -4.19 4.10
CA ARG A 104 -6.27 -3.96 5.32
C ARG A 104 -6.13 -5.30 6.05
N GLN A 105 -4.95 -5.57 6.58
CA GLN A 105 -4.68 -6.74 7.42
C GLN A 105 -5.00 -6.38 8.88
N LEU A 106 -6.28 -6.15 9.16
CA LEU A 106 -6.81 -5.76 10.46
C LEU A 106 -7.93 -6.71 10.88
N TRP A 107 -8.10 -6.86 12.19
CA TRP A 107 -9.20 -7.65 12.76
C TRP A 107 -10.53 -6.90 12.80
N TRP A 108 -10.47 -5.57 12.91
CA TRP A 108 -11.66 -4.72 13.01
C TRP A 108 -11.88 -3.95 11.72
N GLY A 109 -12.99 -4.24 11.06
CA GLY A 109 -13.39 -3.64 9.79
C GLY A 109 -14.47 -4.48 9.10
N HIS A 110 -14.93 -4.01 7.95
CA HIS A 110 -15.81 -4.81 7.11
C HIS A 110 -14.98 -5.79 6.30
N GLN A 111 -15.41 -7.04 6.26
CA GLN A 111 -14.80 -8.04 5.39
C GLN A 111 -15.07 -7.66 3.93
N ILE A 112 -14.01 -7.71 3.10
CA ILE A 112 -14.20 -7.61 1.64
C ILE A 112 -14.97 -8.86 1.21
N PRO A 113 -16.09 -8.73 0.48
CA PRO A 113 -16.94 -9.85 0.09
C PRO A 113 -16.33 -10.60 -1.11
N ALA A 114 -15.07 -11.02 -0.96
CA ALA A 114 -14.32 -11.79 -1.95
C ALA A 114 -14.18 -13.24 -1.47
N TRP A 115 -14.59 -14.16 -2.33
CA TRP A 115 -14.61 -15.59 -2.13
C TRP A 115 -13.59 -16.24 -3.07
N TYR A 116 -12.94 -17.30 -2.63
CA TYR A 116 -11.83 -17.93 -3.36
C TYR A 116 -12.18 -19.39 -3.66
N GLY A 117 -12.14 -19.75 -4.94
CA GLY A 117 -12.27 -21.12 -5.39
C GLY A 117 -11.04 -21.97 -5.06
N PRO A 118 -11.13 -23.32 -5.14
CA PRO A 118 -10.00 -24.22 -4.87
C PRO A 118 -8.78 -24.00 -5.77
N ASP A 119 -8.99 -23.40 -6.95
CA ASP A 119 -7.97 -23.03 -7.93
C ASP A 119 -7.40 -21.60 -7.72
N GLY A 120 -7.86 -20.89 -6.70
CA GLY A 120 -7.48 -19.51 -6.41
C GLY A 120 -8.27 -18.47 -7.21
N ARG A 121 -9.26 -18.88 -8.01
CA ARG A 121 -10.15 -17.94 -8.71
C ARG A 121 -10.96 -17.13 -7.71
N VAL A 122 -11.17 -15.85 -8.02
CA VAL A 122 -11.85 -14.92 -7.13
C VAL A 122 -13.25 -14.58 -7.62
N PHE A 123 -14.22 -14.61 -6.70
CA PHE A 123 -15.62 -14.25 -6.91
C PHE A 123 -15.99 -13.14 -5.91
N VAL A 124 -16.62 -12.05 -6.36
CA VAL A 124 -16.93 -10.89 -5.49
C VAL A 124 -18.44 -10.72 -5.39
N GLU A 125 -19.03 -11.32 -4.36
CA GLU A 125 -20.49 -11.41 -4.18
C GLU A 125 -20.88 -11.18 -2.72
N LYS A 126 -22.08 -10.64 -2.47
CA LYS A 126 -22.46 -10.18 -1.13
C LYS A 126 -22.70 -11.34 -0.16
N THR A 127 -23.10 -12.49 -0.65
CA THR A 127 -23.34 -13.70 0.16
C THR A 127 -22.61 -14.92 -0.38
N GLU A 128 -22.50 -15.95 0.46
CA GLU A 128 -21.89 -17.22 0.09
C GLU A 128 -22.70 -17.92 -1.01
N GLU A 129 -24.03 -17.85 -0.94
CA GLU A 129 -24.92 -18.46 -1.92
C GLU A 129 -24.76 -17.82 -3.31
N GLU A 130 -24.65 -16.48 -3.37
CA GLU A 130 -24.39 -15.75 -4.61
C GLU A 130 -23.01 -16.13 -5.18
N ALA A 131 -21.98 -16.21 -4.32
CA ALA A 131 -20.64 -16.61 -4.72
C ALA A 131 -20.59 -18.05 -5.26
N LEU A 132 -21.31 -18.98 -4.62
CA LEU A 132 -21.40 -20.37 -5.06
C LEU A 132 -22.13 -20.47 -6.40
N ALA A 133 -23.23 -19.73 -6.59
CA ALA A 133 -23.93 -19.68 -7.86
C ALA A 133 -23.01 -19.17 -8.99
N ALA A 134 -22.30 -18.06 -8.76
CA ALA A 134 -21.33 -17.52 -9.71
C ALA A 134 -20.18 -18.50 -10.02
N ALA A 135 -19.77 -19.32 -9.04
CA ALA A 135 -18.74 -20.34 -9.22
C ALA A 135 -19.22 -21.56 -10.01
N ILE A 136 -20.50 -21.92 -9.95
CA ILE A 136 -21.08 -23.02 -10.73
C ILE A 136 -21.29 -22.62 -12.20
N GLU A 137 -21.65 -21.37 -12.45
CA GLU A 137 -21.85 -20.85 -13.82
C GLU A 137 -20.55 -20.69 -14.61
N TYR A 138 -19.42 -20.59 -13.90
CA TYR A 138 -18.09 -20.45 -14.49
C TYR A 138 -17.51 -21.80 -14.94
#